data_AF-A0A5B7V9X4-F1
#
_entry.id   AF-A0A5B7V9X4-F1
#
_cell.length_a   1.000
_cell.length_b   1.000
_cell.length_c   1.000
_cell.angle_alpha   90.00
_cell.angle_beta   90.00
_cell.angle_gamma   90.00
#
_symmetry.space_group_name_H-M   'P 1'
#
loop_
_entity.id
_entity.type
_entity.pdbx_description
1 polymer ?
#
loop_
_entity_poly.entity_id
_entity_poly.type
_entity_poly.pdbx_seq_one_letter_code
_entity_poly.pdbx_strand_id
1 'polypeptide(L)'
;MATLGVVYDTTPAPHRPHDVITLPGGRQDGDVPRPGPKARGKWLCGSVIHGVGHVISRVFDHAEARDPGHWRRWVVLVDGARHQLDMIQAEAERRGVTLDIVIDIVHALEYLWAGAWSFHAGDDPVAEDWVATHALTLLASGAVQVADAIEAQADAAQLDDDQRRGADRCVNYLYANAEFIHYDQALAAGWPIATGVIEGAARHLLADRLDVTGSRWGLEGAEAILKLRAVTANGHLETYWRFHIDQEDQRLYPTPDQAQYALTA
;
A
#
# COMPACT_ATOMS: atom_id res chain seq x y z
N MET A 1 -11.80 10.18 -5.30
CA MET A 1 -10.85 9.58 -4.34
C MET A 1 -9.53 9.44 -5.05
N ALA A 2 -8.41 9.83 -4.42
CA ALA A 2 -7.10 9.66 -5.03
C ALA A 2 -6.64 8.20 -4.87
N THR A 3 -6.00 7.65 -5.90
CA THR A 3 -5.30 6.36 -5.81
C THR A 3 -3.81 6.59 -6.04
N LEU A 4 -2.96 5.98 -5.23
CA LEU A 4 -1.51 6.03 -5.36
C LEU A 4 -0.92 4.63 -5.58
N GLY A 5 0.23 4.59 -6.25
CA GLY A 5 1.00 3.38 -6.48
C GLY A 5 2.49 3.66 -6.31
N VAL A 6 3.22 2.66 -5.80
CA VAL A 6 4.67 2.78 -5.58
C VAL A 6 5.37 1.50 -6.01
N VAL A 7 6.46 1.65 -6.74
CA VAL A 7 7.38 0.56 -7.10
C VAL A 7 8.75 0.86 -6.50
N TYR A 8 9.34 -0.11 -5.81
CA TYR A 8 10.66 0.04 -5.22
C TYR A 8 11.38 -1.31 -5.17
N ASP A 9 12.71 -1.24 -5.10
CA ASP A 9 13.55 -2.40 -4.87
C ASP A 9 13.82 -2.53 -3.38
N THR A 10 13.90 -3.76 -2.88
CA THR A 10 14.29 -4.04 -1.51
C THR A 10 15.23 -5.21 -1.45
N THR A 11 16.22 -5.13 -0.56
CA THR A 11 17.04 -6.29 -0.20
C THR A 11 16.28 -7.07 0.88
N PRO A 12 16.04 -8.38 0.68
CA PRO A 12 15.43 -9.22 1.70
C PRO A 12 16.13 -9.11 3.05
N ALA A 13 15.36 -8.92 4.12
CA ALA A 13 15.87 -8.83 5.49
C ALA A 13 15.00 -9.69 6.40
N PRO A 14 15.35 -10.98 6.61
CA PRO A 14 14.58 -11.88 7.45
C PRO A 14 14.43 -11.37 8.89
N HIS A 15 13.23 -11.48 9.42
CA HIS A 15 12.89 -11.05 10.77
C HIS A 15 11.94 -12.03 11.45
N ARG A 16 11.80 -11.92 12.76
CA ARG A 16 10.91 -12.75 13.59
C ARG A 16 9.70 -11.92 14.01
N PRO A 17 8.57 -12.55 14.37
CA PRO A 17 7.38 -11.83 14.84
C PRO A 17 7.67 -10.77 15.91
N HIS A 18 8.54 -11.11 16.87
CA HIS A 18 8.91 -10.21 17.97
C HIS A 18 9.90 -9.10 17.60
N ASP A 19 10.48 -9.15 16.39
CA ASP A 19 11.22 -8.01 15.83
C ASP A 19 10.23 -6.94 15.30
N VAL A 20 8.93 -7.27 15.14
CA VAL A 20 7.84 -6.38 14.67
C VAL A 20 6.97 -5.89 15.84
N ILE A 21 6.40 -6.81 16.62
CA ILE A 21 5.53 -6.52 17.77
C ILE A 21 6.20 -7.01 19.05
N THR A 22 6.30 -6.16 20.06
CA THR A 22 6.78 -6.55 21.39
C THR A 22 5.62 -6.52 22.37
N LEU A 23 5.47 -7.56 23.18
CA LEU A 23 4.55 -7.53 24.33
C LEU A 23 4.95 -6.40 25.30
N PRO A 24 3.99 -5.76 25.97
CA PRO A 24 4.26 -4.82 27.05
C PRO A 24 5.22 -5.39 28.11
N GLY A 25 6.27 -4.63 28.43
CA GLY A 25 7.37 -5.06 29.33
C GLY A 25 8.40 -6.00 28.70
N GLY A 26 8.22 -6.43 27.45
CA GLY A 26 9.09 -7.40 26.77
C GLY A 26 10.37 -6.82 26.16
N ARG A 27 10.49 -5.50 26.09
CA ARG A 27 11.65 -4.83 25.50
C ARG A 27 12.48 -4.18 26.60
N GLN A 28 13.73 -4.57 26.75
CA GLN A 28 14.64 -3.96 27.72
C GLN A 28 15.24 -2.68 27.14
N ASP A 29 15.55 -1.70 27.99
CA ASP A 29 16.30 -0.51 27.61
C ASP A 29 17.64 -0.94 26.98
N GLY A 30 17.79 -0.70 25.67
CA GLY A 30 18.96 -1.08 24.89
C GLY A 30 18.71 -2.10 23.76
N ASP A 31 17.52 -2.70 23.67
CA ASP A 31 17.18 -3.62 22.58
C ASP A 31 17.08 -2.89 21.23
N VAL A 32 18.12 -3.01 20.42
CA VAL A 32 18.12 -2.51 19.03
C VAL A 32 17.28 -3.46 18.18
N PRO A 33 16.17 -2.99 17.58
CA PRO A 33 15.35 -3.85 16.74
C PRO A 33 16.18 -4.27 15.52
N ARG A 34 15.99 -5.51 15.07
CA ARG A 34 16.61 -5.95 13.82
C ARG A 34 16.11 -5.05 12.68
N PRO A 35 17.00 -4.52 11.84
CA PRO A 35 16.59 -3.64 10.76
C PRO A 35 15.78 -4.44 9.73
N GLY A 36 14.56 -3.97 9.46
CA GLY A 36 13.71 -4.52 8.40
C GLY A 36 14.18 -4.16 6.98
N PRO A 37 13.48 -4.69 5.96
CA PRO A 37 13.76 -4.39 4.56
C PRO A 37 13.67 -2.90 4.26
N LYS A 38 14.61 -2.37 3.46
CA LYS A 38 14.69 -0.94 3.13
C LYS A 38 14.38 -0.70 1.67
N ALA A 39 13.36 0.12 1.41
CA ALA A 39 12.99 0.55 0.07
C ALA A 39 14.09 1.42 -0.59
N ARG A 40 14.46 1.05 -1.82
CA ARG A 40 15.43 1.74 -2.67
C ARG A 40 14.84 2.01 -4.04
N GLY A 41 15.32 3.08 -4.70
CA GLY A 41 14.86 3.45 -6.03
C GLY A 41 13.34 3.61 -6.10
N LYS A 42 12.72 4.29 -5.14
CA LYS A 42 11.26 4.45 -5.10
C LYS A 42 10.78 5.21 -6.34
N TRP A 43 9.72 4.71 -6.95
CA TRP A 43 8.97 5.38 -8.00
C TRP A 43 7.52 5.47 -7.60
N LEU A 44 6.96 6.68 -7.65
CA LEU A 44 5.62 7.00 -7.20
C LEU A 44 4.76 7.38 -8.40
N CYS A 45 3.49 6.96 -8.39
CA CYS A 45 2.47 7.45 -9.30
C CYS A 45 1.13 7.61 -8.57
N GLY A 46 0.19 8.31 -9.21
CA GLY A 46 -1.12 8.49 -8.64
C GLY A 46 -2.09 9.16 -9.60
N SER A 47 -3.38 9.06 -9.28
CA SER A 47 -4.44 9.76 -10.00
C SER A 47 -5.61 10.09 -9.08
N VAL A 48 -6.23 11.23 -9.30
CA VAL A 48 -7.52 11.65 -8.72
C VAL A 48 -8.68 11.49 -9.70
N ILE A 49 -8.38 11.28 -10.99
CA ILE A 49 -9.36 11.10 -12.06
C ILE A 49 -9.55 9.62 -12.39
N HIS A 50 -8.45 8.88 -12.51
CA HIS A 50 -8.48 7.48 -12.92
C HIS A 50 -8.63 6.56 -11.71
N GLY A 51 -9.38 5.46 -11.90
CA GLY A 51 -9.60 4.46 -10.87
C GLY A 51 -8.40 3.55 -10.61
N VAL A 52 -8.57 2.66 -9.63
CA VAL A 52 -7.51 1.77 -9.12
C VAL A 52 -6.86 0.91 -10.20
N GLY A 53 -7.64 0.35 -11.13
CA GLY A 53 -7.11 -0.45 -12.23
C GLY A 53 -6.10 0.29 -13.12
N HIS A 54 -6.27 1.60 -13.33
CA HIS A 54 -5.30 2.41 -14.08
C HIS A 54 -3.97 2.52 -13.32
N VAL A 55 -4.02 2.78 -12.02
CA VAL A 55 -2.82 2.90 -11.18
C VAL A 55 -2.11 1.56 -11.05
N ILE A 56 -2.86 0.45 -10.87
CA ILE A 56 -2.32 -0.92 -10.91
C ILE A 56 -1.57 -1.14 -12.22
N SER A 57 -2.21 -0.89 -13.37
CA SER A 57 -1.57 -1.10 -14.67
C SER A 57 -0.25 -0.31 -14.82
N ARG A 58 -0.22 0.95 -14.35
CA ARG A 58 0.98 1.79 -14.34
C ARG A 58 2.09 1.27 -13.41
N VAL A 59 1.72 0.71 -12.26
CA VAL A 59 2.65 0.06 -11.34
C VAL A 59 3.29 -1.16 -12.00
N PHE A 60 2.50 -2.01 -12.66
CA PHE A 60 3.01 -3.16 -13.40
C PHE A 60 3.86 -2.75 -14.62
N ASP A 61 3.49 -1.72 -15.36
CA ASP A 61 4.32 -1.19 -16.46
C ASP A 61 5.72 -0.80 -15.98
N HIS A 62 5.79 -0.14 -14.82
CA HIS A 62 7.05 0.30 -14.27
C HIS A 62 7.86 -0.84 -13.63
N ALA A 63 7.20 -1.82 -13.02
CA ALA A 63 7.83 -3.05 -12.54
C ALA A 63 8.42 -3.86 -13.71
N GLU A 64 7.67 -4.03 -14.79
CA GLU A 64 8.10 -4.68 -16.04
C GLU A 64 9.31 -3.98 -16.64
N ALA A 65 9.27 -2.64 -16.74
CA ALA A 65 10.39 -1.86 -17.27
C ALA A 65 11.68 -2.01 -16.44
N ARG A 66 11.56 -2.30 -15.14
CA ARG A 66 12.70 -2.54 -14.23
C ARG A 66 13.23 -3.96 -14.27
N ASP A 67 12.37 -4.93 -14.57
CA ASP A 67 12.69 -6.34 -14.59
C ASP A 67 12.06 -7.05 -15.81
N PRO A 68 12.47 -6.72 -17.05
CA PRO A 68 11.83 -7.26 -18.26
C PRO A 68 12.00 -8.77 -18.45
N GLY A 69 12.91 -9.39 -17.68
CA GLY A 69 13.16 -10.83 -17.69
C GLY A 69 12.45 -11.59 -16.58
N HIS A 70 11.72 -10.90 -15.70
CA HIS A 70 11.09 -11.45 -14.48
C HIS A 70 12.06 -12.26 -13.62
N TRP A 71 13.28 -11.75 -13.45
CA TRP A 71 14.32 -12.43 -12.66
C TRP A 71 14.19 -12.14 -11.17
N ARG A 72 13.44 -11.09 -10.81
CA ARG A 72 13.20 -10.70 -9.42
C ARG A 72 11.90 -11.31 -8.94
N ARG A 73 11.80 -11.52 -7.64
CA ARG A 73 10.53 -11.83 -6.98
C ARG A 73 9.69 -10.56 -6.86
N TRP A 74 8.46 -10.59 -7.34
CA TRP A 74 7.54 -9.46 -7.24
C TRP A 74 6.62 -9.66 -6.04
N VAL A 75 6.69 -8.73 -5.09
CA VAL A 75 5.86 -8.73 -3.88
C VAL A 75 4.95 -7.50 -3.92
N VAL A 76 3.65 -7.72 -3.77
CA VAL A 76 2.64 -6.67 -3.78
C VAL A 76 2.02 -6.54 -2.39
N LEU A 77 2.06 -5.32 -1.84
CA LEU A 77 1.46 -5.00 -0.55
C LEU A 77 0.16 -4.22 -0.78
N VAL A 78 -0.92 -4.65 -0.11
CA VAL A 78 -2.25 -4.04 -0.20
C VAL A 78 -3.00 -4.10 1.12
N ASP A 79 -4.04 -3.29 1.28
CA ASP A 79 -4.88 -3.25 2.49
C ASP A 79 -5.84 -4.46 2.62
N GLY A 80 -6.08 -5.22 1.55
CA GLY A 80 -7.01 -6.36 1.54
C GLY A 80 -8.40 -6.05 1.02
N ALA A 81 -8.59 -4.93 0.33
CA ALA A 81 -9.83 -4.68 -0.40
C ALA A 81 -9.99 -5.69 -1.56
N ARG A 82 -11.01 -6.57 -1.49
CA ARG A 82 -11.23 -7.66 -2.47
C ARG A 82 -11.18 -7.21 -3.93
N HIS A 83 -11.86 -6.12 -4.26
CA HIS A 83 -11.86 -5.58 -5.63
C HIS A 83 -10.45 -5.21 -6.13
N GLN A 84 -9.55 -4.75 -5.23
CA GLN A 84 -8.17 -4.43 -5.57
C GLN A 84 -7.35 -5.70 -5.78
N LEU A 85 -7.55 -6.71 -4.92
CA LEU A 85 -6.93 -8.03 -5.07
C LEU A 85 -7.29 -8.67 -6.41
N ASP A 86 -8.57 -8.69 -6.77
CA ASP A 86 -9.06 -9.22 -8.04
C ASP A 86 -8.39 -8.53 -9.24
N MET A 87 -8.28 -7.19 -9.19
CA MET A 87 -7.63 -6.41 -10.25
C MET A 87 -6.12 -6.68 -10.35
N ILE A 88 -5.44 -6.86 -9.22
CA ILE A 88 -3.99 -7.19 -9.19
C ILE A 88 -3.76 -8.57 -9.76
N GLN A 89 -4.54 -9.57 -9.34
CA GLN A 89 -4.42 -10.93 -9.83
C GLN A 89 -4.71 -11.02 -11.33
N ALA A 90 -5.77 -10.35 -11.80
CA ALA A 90 -6.10 -10.29 -13.22
C ALA A 90 -4.99 -9.62 -14.06
N GLU A 91 -4.37 -8.54 -13.55
CA GLU A 91 -3.27 -7.87 -14.25
C GLU A 91 -2.00 -8.74 -14.28
N ALA A 92 -1.73 -9.49 -13.21
CA ALA A 92 -0.63 -10.45 -13.15
C ALA A 92 -0.82 -11.60 -14.15
N GLU A 93 -2.01 -12.20 -14.18
CA GLU A 93 -2.37 -13.25 -15.13
C GLU A 93 -2.24 -12.76 -16.57
N ARG A 94 -2.76 -11.55 -16.87
CA ARG A 94 -2.67 -10.93 -18.20
C ARG A 94 -1.22 -10.76 -18.66
N ARG A 95 -0.29 -10.54 -17.75
CA ARG A 95 1.14 -10.33 -18.03
C ARG A 95 1.99 -11.59 -17.87
N GLY A 96 1.41 -12.70 -17.41
CA GLY A 96 2.12 -13.94 -17.13
C GLY A 96 3.13 -13.81 -15.97
N VAL A 97 2.89 -12.90 -15.02
CA VAL A 97 3.79 -12.63 -13.89
C VAL A 97 3.31 -13.39 -12.66
N THR A 98 4.24 -14.04 -11.95
CA THR A 98 3.97 -14.63 -10.63
C THR A 98 4.19 -13.60 -9.53
N LEU A 99 3.20 -13.42 -8.65
CA LEU A 99 3.24 -12.48 -7.54
C LEU A 99 3.14 -13.19 -6.19
N ASP A 100 3.78 -12.61 -5.19
CA ASP A 100 3.39 -12.82 -3.79
C ASP A 100 2.61 -11.60 -3.32
N ILE A 101 1.41 -11.82 -2.81
CA ILE A 101 0.58 -10.77 -2.24
C ILE A 101 0.67 -10.86 -0.71
N VAL A 102 0.91 -9.72 -0.07
CA VAL A 102 0.99 -9.60 1.39
C VAL A 102 0.04 -8.50 1.84
N ILE A 103 -0.86 -8.82 2.76
CA ILE A 103 -1.74 -7.82 3.37
C ILE A 103 -0.95 -6.90 4.29
N ASP A 104 -1.22 -5.61 4.24
CA ASP A 104 -0.62 -4.63 5.14
C ASP A 104 -0.94 -4.95 6.61
N ILE A 105 0.10 -5.25 7.39
CA ILE A 105 -0.04 -5.50 8.83
C ILE A 105 -0.67 -4.32 9.56
N VAL A 106 -0.45 -3.07 9.13
CA VAL A 106 -1.04 -1.90 9.77
C VAL A 106 -2.57 -1.95 9.67
N HIS A 107 -3.10 -2.35 8.51
CA HIS A 107 -4.55 -2.48 8.32
C HIS A 107 -5.10 -3.67 9.12
N ALA A 108 -4.38 -4.79 9.17
CA ALA A 108 -4.77 -5.91 10.03
C ALA A 108 -4.80 -5.52 11.53
N LEU A 109 -3.84 -4.70 11.98
CA LEU A 109 -3.81 -4.17 13.35
C LEU A 109 -4.99 -3.24 13.64
N GLU A 110 -5.45 -2.42 12.68
CA GLU A 110 -6.65 -1.59 12.84
C GLU A 110 -7.90 -2.45 13.11
N TYR A 111 -8.04 -3.57 12.42
CA TYR A 111 -9.12 -4.53 12.68
C TYR A 111 -8.97 -5.22 14.04
N LEU A 112 -7.75 -5.60 14.43
CA LEU A 112 -7.51 -6.14 15.77
C LEU A 112 -7.89 -5.12 16.86
N TRP A 113 -7.51 -3.86 16.70
CA TRP A 113 -7.94 -2.79 17.63
C TRP A 113 -9.46 -2.65 17.67
N ALA A 114 -10.13 -2.65 16.52
CA ALA A 114 -11.59 -2.63 16.46
C ALA A 114 -12.21 -3.83 17.20
N GLY A 115 -11.59 -5.01 17.12
CA GLY A 115 -11.95 -6.21 17.88
C GLY A 115 -11.73 -6.07 19.38
N ALA A 116 -10.58 -5.51 19.80
CA ALA A 116 -10.26 -5.31 21.21
C ALA A 116 -11.33 -4.46 21.93
N TRP A 117 -11.87 -3.44 21.26
CA TRP A 117 -12.93 -2.58 21.81
C TRP A 117 -14.27 -3.30 22.02
N SER A 118 -14.44 -4.52 21.51
CA SER A 118 -15.58 -5.37 21.87
C SER A 118 -15.44 -6.00 23.27
N PHE A 119 -14.21 -6.12 23.79
CA PHE A 119 -13.91 -6.81 25.05
C PHE A 119 -13.46 -5.86 26.17
N HIS A 120 -12.98 -4.67 25.82
CA HIS A 120 -12.33 -3.73 26.74
C HIS A 120 -12.97 -2.34 26.66
N ALA A 121 -12.99 -1.63 27.80
CA ALA A 121 -13.35 -0.22 27.84
C ALA A 121 -12.24 0.65 27.24
N GLY A 122 -12.58 1.87 26.80
CA GLY A 122 -11.58 2.82 26.28
C GLY A 122 -10.48 3.10 27.30
N ASP A 123 -9.23 3.08 26.83
CA ASP A 123 -7.98 3.30 27.58
C ASP A 123 -7.56 2.19 28.57
N ASP A 124 -8.12 0.97 28.46
CA ASP A 124 -7.66 -0.19 29.24
C ASP A 124 -6.29 -0.70 28.73
N PRO A 125 -5.21 -0.68 29.54
CA PRO A 125 -3.90 -1.22 29.13
C PRO A 125 -3.95 -2.70 28.71
N VAL A 126 -4.94 -3.46 29.20
CA VAL A 126 -5.13 -4.86 28.81
C VAL A 126 -5.52 -5.00 27.33
N ALA A 127 -6.13 -3.96 26.72
CA ALA A 127 -6.43 -3.97 25.29
C ALA A 127 -5.15 -3.98 24.43
N GLU A 128 -4.09 -3.31 24.87
CA GLU A 128 -2.79 -3.32 24.19
C GLU A 128 -2.15 -4.72 24.25
N ASP A 129 -2.16 -5.36 25.43
CA ASP A 129 -1.71 -6.75 25.61
C ASP A 129 -2.49 -7.71 24.72
N TRP A 130 -3.81 -7.53 24.64
CA TRP A 130 -4.70 -8.34 23.81
C TRP A 130 -4.34 -8.21 22.33
N VAL A 131 -4.19 -6.98 21.83
CA VAL A 131 -3.80 -6.73 20.43
C VAL A 131 -2.41 -7.27 20.14
N ALA A 132 -1.44 -7.06 21.04
CA ALA A 132 -0.07 -7.53 20.85
C ALA A 132 -0.02 -9.07 20.80
N THR A 133 -0.81 -9.76 21.61
CA THR A 133 -0.91 -11.23 21.63
C THR A 133 -1.47 -11.78 20.32
N HIS A 134 -2.59 -11.21 19.84
CA HIS A 134 -3.19 -11.62 18.58
C HIS A 134 -2.32 -11.25 17.38
N ALA A 135 -1.67 -10.09 17.39
CA ALA A 135 -0.74 -9.68 16.35
C ALA A 135 0.48 -10.61 16.25
N LEU A 136 1.05 -11.03 17.38
CA LEU A 136 2.13 -12.02 17.40
C LEU A 136 1.67 -13.38 16.84
N THR A 137 0.45 -13.79 17.17
CA THR A 137 -0.15 -15.03 16.62
C THR A 137 -0.37 -14.90 15.12
N LEU A 138 -0.86 -13.74 14.65
CA LEU A 138 -1.06 -13.44 13.24
C LEU A 138 0.26 -13.51 12.46
N LEU A 139 1.32 -12.95 13.04
CA LEU A 139 2.67 -12.94 12.48
C LEU A 139 3.33 -14.34 12.45
N ALA A 140 2.90 -15.27 13.30
CA ALA A 140 3.50 -16.59 13.46
C ALA A 140 2.72 -17.74 12.81
N SER A 141 1.39 -17.67 12.83
CA SER A 141 0.50 -18.80 12.52
C SER A 141 -0.60 -18.47 11.50
N GLY A 142 -0.76 -17.20 11.11
CA GLY A 142 -1.74 -16.76 10.11
C GLY A 142 -3.12 -16.37 10.67
N ALA A 143 -4.03 -16.00 9.77
CA ALA A 143 -5.28 -15.32 10.10
C ALA A 143 -6.37 -16.19 10.73
N VAL A 144 -6.51 -17.44 10.27
CA VAL A 144 -7.63 -18.31 10.68
C VAL A 144 -7.61 -18.60 12.18
N GLN A 145 -6.43 -18.94 12.72
CA GLN A 145 -6.30 -19.22 14.16
C GLN A 145 -6.69 -18.02 15.02
N VAL A 146 -6.33 -16.81 14.59
CA VAL A 146 -6.67 -15.57 15.30
C VAL A 146 -8.18 -15.30 15.20
N ALA A 147 -8.76 -15.49 14.01
CA ALA A 147 -10.20 -15.34 13.79
C ALA A 147 -11.01 -16.30 14.67
N ASP A 148 -10.67 -17.59 14.68
CA ASP A 148 -11.30 -18.62 15.52
C ASP A 148 -11.21 -18.26 17.02
N ALA A 149 -10.06 -17.78 17.48
CA ALA A 149 -9.85 -17.41 18.88
C ALA A 149 -10.70 -16.20 19.29
N ILE A 150 -10.81 -15.18 18.43
CA ILE A 150 -11.64 -13.98 18.67
C ILE A 150 -13.12 -14.35 18.66
N GLU A 151 -13.54 -15.19 17.71
CA GLU A 151 -14.94 -15.66 17.60
C GLU A 151 -15.34 -16.45 18.85
N ALA A 152 -14.52 -17.41 19.27
CA ALA A 152 -14.75 -18.18 20.49
C ALA A 152 -14.76 -17.30 21.76
N GLN A 153 -13.90 -16.28 21.83
CA GLN A 153 -13.89 -15.34 22.96
C GLN A 153 -15.17 -14.50 23.00
N ALA A 154 -15.65 -14.02 21.85
CA ALA A 154 -16.91 -13.27 21.74
C ALA A 154 -18.11 -14.11 22.18
N ASP A 155 -18.18 -15.37 21.72
CA ASP A 155 -19.25 -16.31 22.08
C ASP A 155 -19.22 -16.62 23.59
N ALA A 156 -18.04 -16.86 24.17
CA ALA A 156 -17.87 -17.15 25.59
C ALA A 156 -18.23 -15.96 26.49
N ALA A 157 -17.92 -14.73 26.04
CA ALA A 157 -18.28 -13.50 26.73
C ALA A 157 -19.77 -13.14 26.62
N GLN A 158 -20.53 -13.86 25.78
CA GLN A 158 -21.97 -13.62 25.53
C GLN A 158 -22.25 -12.16 25.16
N LEU A 159 -21.39 -11.57 24.32
CA LEU A 159 -21.54 -10.20 23.86
C LEU A 159 -22.85 -10.05 23.09
N ASP A 160 -23.55 -8.93 23.31
CA ASP A 160 -24.68 -8.57 22.47
C ASP A 160 -24.22 -8.14 21.06
N ASP A 161 -25.17 -8.07 20.11
CA ASP A 161 -24.90 -7.72 18.71
C ASP A 161 -24.12 -6.40 18.59
N ASP A 162 -24.40 -5.44 19.47
CA ASP A 162 -23.85 -4.09 19.44
C ASP A 162 -22.39 -4.05 19.93
N GLN A 163 -22.10 -4.82 20.97
CA GLN A 163 -20.76 -5.04 21.53
C GLN A 163 -19.91 -5.88 20.57
N ARG A 164 -20.49 -6.90 19.93
CA ARG A 164 -19.78 -7.85 19.07
C ARG A 164 -19.32 -7.26 17.73
N ARG A 165 -19.90 -6.14 17.27
CA ARG A 165 -19.59 -5.52 15.95
C ARG A 165 -18.10 -5.34 15.66
N GLY A 166 -17.30 -5.01 16.67
CA GLY A 166 -15.85 -4.86 16.52
C GLY A 166 -15.18 -6.19 16.20
N ALA A 167 -15.40 -7.19 17.07
CA ALA A 167 -14.93 -8.56 16.91
C ALA A 167 -15.38 -9.18 15.59
N ASP A 168 -16.66 -9.06 15.22
CA ASP A 168 -17.20 -9.63 13.98
C ASP A 168 -16.55 -9.01 12.74
N ARG A 169 -16.32 -7.69 12.74
CA ARG A 169 -15.60 -7.04 11.62
C ARG A 169 -14.17 -7.55 11.51
N CYS A 170 -13.49 -7.72 12.64
CA CYS A 170 -12.14 -8.27 12.67
C CYS A 170 -12.09 -9.70 12.13
N VAL A 171 -12.95 -10.58 12.65
CA VAL A 171 -13.07 -11.99 12.24
C VAL A 171 -13.37 -12.09 10.74
N ASN A 172 -14.36 -11.34 10.26
CA ASN A 172 -14.71 -11.33 8.84
C ASN A 172 -13.55 -10.85 7.95
N TYR A 173 -12.82 -9.83 8.36
CA TYR A 173 -11.66 -9.34 7.63
C TYR A 173 -10.53 -10.38 7.56
N LEU A 174 -10.23 -11.03 8.68
CA LEU A 174 -9.20 -12.07 8.77
C LEU A 174 -9.54 -13.28 7.90
N TYR A 175 -10.77 -13.78 7.96
CA TYR A 175 -11.22 -14.87 7.09
C TYR A 175 -11.20 -14.49 5.62
N ALA A 176 -11.71 -13.29 5.29
CA ALA A 176 -11.77 -12.81 3.91
C ALA A 176 -10.39 -12.69 3.25
N ASN A 177 -9.34 -12.53 4.03
CA ASN A 177 -7.97 -12.31 3.56
C ASN A 177 -7.00 -13.42 3.98
N ALA A 178 -7.50 -14.56 4.48
CA ALA A 178 -6.65 -15.60 5.06
C ALA A 178 -5.60 -16.15 4.09
N GLU A 179 -5.90 -16.22 2.79
CA GLU A 179 -4.98 -16.62 1.73
C GLU A 179 -3.80 -15.64 1.52
N PHE A 180 -3.96 -14.39 1.94
CA PHE A 180 -2.96 -13.33 1.75
C PHE A 180 -2.28 -12.91 3.08
N ILE A 181 -2.72 -13.49 4.20
CA ILE A 181 -2.15 -13.27 5.53
C ILE A 181 -1.22 -14.44 5.90
N HIS A 182 -0.07 -14.46 5.23
CA HIS A 182 1.04 -15.39 5.47
C HIS A 182 2.29 -14.64 5.89
N TYR A 183 2.18 -13.91 7.01
CA TYR A 183 3.28 -13.11 7.51
C TYR A 183 4.50 -13.94 7.84
N ASP A 184 4.33 -15.12 8.43
CA ASP A 184 5.41 -16.07 8.71
C ASP A 184 6.34 -16.30 7.50
N GLN A 185 5.75 -16.50 6.32
CA GLN A 185 6.47 -16.68 5.06
C GLN A 185 7.14 -15.37 4.63
N ALA A 186 6.43 -14.24 4.72
CA ALA A 186 6.98 -12.94 4.38
C ALA A 186 8.17 -12.54 5.29
N LEU A 187 8.07 -12.77 6.61
CA LEU A 187 9.15 -12.46 7.55
C LEU A 187 10.35 -13.38 7.30
N ALA A 188 10.13 -14.68 7.06
CA ALA A 188 11.19 -15.64 6.77
C ALA A 188 11.92 -15.33 5.45
N ALA A 189 11.17 -14.94 4.42
CA ALA A 189 11.70 -14.50 3.14
C ALA A 189 12.28 -13.08 3.18
N GLY A 190 12.07 -12.35 4.28
CA GLY A 190 12.60 -11.00 4.49
C GLY A 190 11.89 -9.92 3.67
N TRP A 191 10.63 -10.12 3.33
CA TRP A 191 9.79 -9.19 2.59
C TRP A 191 9.22 -8.10 3.50
N PRO A 192 8.94 -6.90 2.96
CA PRO A 192 8.16 -5.90 3.67
C PRO A 192 6.72 -6.39 3.87
N ILE A 193 6.13 -6.06 5.03
CA ILE A 193 4.76 -6.42 5.41
C ILE A 193 3.86 -5.20 5.67
N ALA A 194 4.42 -3.99 5.58
CA ALA A 194 3.73 -2.75 5.91
C ALA A 194 3.83 -1.73 4.76
N THR A 195 2.76 -0.98 4.50
CA THR A 195 2.72 0.00 3.39
C THR A 195 3.17 1.40 3.79
N GLY A 196 4.01 1.57 4.82
CA GLY A 196 4.46 2.90 5.28
C GLY A 196 5.10 3.80 4.20
N VAL A 197 5.60 3.22 3.11
CA VAL A 197 6.05 3.97 1.91
C VAL A 197 4.90 4.67 1.17
N ILE A 198 3.72 4.04 1.10
CA ILE A 198 2.48 4.60 0.56
C ILE A 198 1.97 5.71 1.47
N GLU A 199 1.95 5.50 2.78
CA GLU A 199 1.50 6.53 3.74
C GLU A 199 2.35 7.81 3.67
N GLY A 200 3.67 7.64 3.59
CA GLY A 200 4.58 8.77 3.33
C GLY A 200 4.28 9.44 2.00
N ALA A 201 4.03 8.66 0.94
CA ALA A 201 3.69 9.21 -0.38
C ALA A 201 2.32 9.92 -0.39
N ALA A 202 1.30 9.39 0.29
CA ALA A 202 -0.02 9.98 0.41
C ALA A 202 0.04 11.35 1.08
N ARG A 203 0.77 11.44 2.19
CA ARG A 203 1.02 12.73 2.86
C ARG A 203 1.73 13.71 1.92
N HIS A 204 2.87 13.30 1.37
CA HIS A 204 3.74 14.20 0.61
C HIS A 204 3.27 14.52 -0.80
N LEU A 205 2.47 13.68 -1.46
CA LEU A 205 1.97 13.95 -2.82
C LEU A 205 0.58 14.59 -2.79
N LEU A 206 -0.29 14.15 -1.87
CA LEU A 206 -1.67 14.62 -1.79
C LEU A 206 -1.84 15.60 -0.65
N ALA A 207 -1.75 15.15 0.61
CA ALA A 207 -2.24 15.89 1.77
C ALA A 207 -1.59 17.28 1.91
N ASP A 208 -0.25 17.35 1.79
CA ASP A 208 0.53 18.59 1.91
C ASP A 208 0.11 19.69 0.91
N ARG A 209 -0.71 19.38 -0.10
CA ARG A 209 -1.16 20.36 -1.11
C ARG A 209 -2.65 20.38 -1.35
N LEU A 210 -3.28 19.22 -1.42
CA LEU A 210 -4.69 19.06 -1.78
C LEU A 210 -5.60 19.03 -0.55
N ASP A 211 -5.08 18.70 0.63
CA ASP A 211 -5.83 18.62 1.89
C ASP A 211 -5.50 19.80 2.83
N VAL A 212 -5.32 20.98 2.24
CA VAL A 212 -5.07 22.21 2.98
C VAL A 212 -6.39 22.93 3.21
N THR A 213 -6.61 23.42 4.44
CA THR A 213 -7.81 24.17 4.81
C THR A 213 -8.08 25.33 3.86
N GLY A 214 -9.31 25.41 3.35
CA GLY A 214 -9.74 26.46 2.43
C GLY A 214 -9.33 26.26 0.97
N SER A 215 -8.63 25.18 0.63
CA SER A 215 -8.30 24.86 -0.76
C SER A 215 -9.52 24.36 -1.54
N ARG A 216 -9.58 24.70 -2.83
CA ARG A 216 -10.59 24.22 -3.79
C ARG A 216 -9.89 23.82 -5.06
N TRP A 217 -10.20 22.63 -5.55
CA TRP A 217 -9.55 22.06 -6.72
C TRP A 217 -10.60 21.56 -7.71
N GLY A 218 -10.43 21.91 -8.99
CA GLY A 218 -11.02 21.14 -10.07
C GLY A 218 -10.26 19.82 -10.25
N LEU A 219 -10.92 18.78 -10.76
CA LEU A 219 -10.30 17.47 -10.94
C LEU A 219 -9.08 17.54 -11.87
N GLU A 220 -9.14 18.28 -12.99
CA GLU A 220 -7.98 18.40 -13.89
C GLU A 220 -6.80 19.10 -13.20
N GLY A 221 -7.08 20.15 -12.42
CA GLY A 221 -6.05 20.89 -11.68
C GLY A 221 -5.39 20.04 -10.59
N ALA A 222 -6.18 19.30 -9.82
CA ALA A 222 -5.66 18.37 -8.81
C ALA A 222 -4.81 17.26 -9.45
N GLU A 223 -5.27 16.69 -10.57
CA GLU A 223 -4.53 15.67 -11.32
C GLU A 223 -3.19 16.19 -11.84
N ALA A 224 -3.17 17.38 -12.43
CA ALA A 224 -1.95 17.99 -12.96
C ALA A 224 -0.93 18.25 -11.84
N ILE A 225 -1.38 18.78 -10.69
CA ILE A 225 -0.52 19.01 -9.54
C ILE A 225 -0.01 17.69 -8.96
N LEU A 226 -0.85 16.68 -8.81
CA LEU A 226 -0.44 15.36 -8.34
C LEU A 226 0.64 14.76 -9.25
N LYS A 227 0.43 14.78 -10.56
CA LYS A 227 1.40 14.29 -11.56
C LYS A 227 2.72 15.05 -11.50
N LEU A 228 2.69 16.37 -11.41
CA LEU A 228 3.90 17.19 -11.27
C LEU A 228 4.66 16.86 -9.98
N ARG A 229 3.96 16.70 -8.85
CA ARG A 229 4.59 16.30 -7.59
C ARG A 229 5.19 14.90 -7.67
N ALA A 230 4.54 13.95 -8.35
CA ALA A 230 5.09 12.63 -8.59
C ALA A 230 6.37 12.70 -9.45
N VAL A 231 6.38 13.50 -10.52
CA VAL A 231 7.58 13.74 -11.35
C VAL A 231 8.73 14.29 -10.51
N THR A 232 8.47 15.29 -9.65
CA THR A 232 9.47 15.86 -8.74
C THR A 232 9.98 14.84 -7.74
N ALA A 233 9.08 14.10 -7.08
CA ALA A 233 9.43 13.09 -6.10
C ALA A 233 10.23 11.91 -6.70
N ASN A 234 10.02 11.63 -7.98
CA ASN A 234 10.78 10.66 -8.75
C ASN A 234 12.12 11.21 -9.27
N GLY A 235 12.44 12.50 -9.05
CA GLY A 235 13.67 13.12 -9.53
C GLY A 235 13.71 13.41 -11.03
N HIS A 236 12.55 13.46 -11.69
CA HIS A 236 12.44 13.58 -13.15
C HIS A 236 12.04 14.98 -13.64
N LEU A 237 12.04 15.99 -12.75
CA LEU A 237 11.56 17.34 -13.07
C LEU A 237 12.32 17.97 -14.25
N GLU A 238 13.65 17.91 -14.26
CA GLU A 238 14.46 18.50 -15.34
C GLU A 238 14.18 17.85 -16.70
N THR A 239 14.09 16.52 -16.74
CA THR A 239 13.77 15.78 -17.96
C THR A 239 12.37 16.11 -18.44
N TYR A 240 11.40 16.14 -17.54
CA TYR A 240 10.02 16.52 -17.85
C TYR A 240 9.94 17.96 -18.36
N TRP A 241 10.66 18.90 -17.74
CA TRP A 241 10.65 20.31 -18.11
C TRP A 241 11.16 20.54 -19.52
N ARG A 242 12.26 19.88 -19.90
CA ARG A 242 12.76 19.88 -21.28
C ARG A 242 11.73 19.35 -22.27
N PHE A 243 11.16 18.17 -21.98
CA PHE A 243 10.11 17.59 -22.81
C PHE A 243 8.90 18.53 -22.94
N HIS A 244 8.48 19.17 -21.84
CA HIS A 244 7.37 20.10 -21.84
C HIS A 244 7.64 21.31 -22.74
N ILE A 245 8.84 21.92 -22.66
CA ILE A 245 9.23 23.03 -23.55
C ILE A 245 9.19 22.60 -25.01
N ASP A 246 9.75 21.44 -25.35
CA ASP A 246 9.76 20.93 -26.73
C ASP A 246 8.32 20.70 -27.26
N GLN A 247 7.42 20.21 -26.41
CA GLN A 247 6.01 20.03 -26.77
C GLN A 247 5.25 21.36 -26.92
N GLU A 248 5.52 22.34 -26.06
CA GLU A 248 4.91 23.67 -26.16
C GLU A 248 5.40 24.41 -27.41
N ASP A 249 6.68 24.28 -27.76
CA ASP A 249 7.25 24.83 -29.00
C ASP A 249 6.54 24.24 -30.23
N GLN A 250 6.40 22.91 -30.31
CA GLN A 250 5.68 22.24 -31.39
C GLN A 250 4.21 22.66 -31.48
N ARG A 251 3.55 22.92 -30.34
CA ARG A 251 2.14 23.36 -30.30
C ARG A 251 1.97 24.78 -30.80
N LEU A 252 2.89 25.68 -30.43
CA LEU A 252 2.84 27.09 -30.81
C LEU A 252 3.37 27.33 -32.22
N TYR A 253 4.33 26.52 -32.66
CA TYR A 253 5.00 26.60 -33.95
C TYR A 253 4.93 25.25 -34.68
N PRO A 254 3.73 24.81 -35.11
CA PRO A 254 3.60 23.58 -35.87
C PRO A 254 4.42 23.68 -37.16
N THR A 255 5.24 22.66 -37.44
CA THR A 255 6.02 22.58 -38.67
C THR A 255 5.07 22.76 -39.86
N PRO A 256 5.29 23.74 -40.77
CA PRO A 256 4.42 23.94 -41.92
C PRO A 256 4.31 22.65 -42.73
N ASP A 257 3.09 22.26 -43.10
CA ASP A 257 2.88 21.13 -44.00
C ASP A 257 3.45 21.48 -45.37
N GLN A 258 4.64 20.95 -45.68
CA GLN A 258 5.36 21.24 -46.91
C GLN A 258 4.60 20.75 -48.16
N ALA A 259 3.50 20.00 -48.02
CA ALA A 259 2.65 19.57 -49.12
C ALA A 259 1.82 20.71 -49.77
N GLN A 260 1.70 21.88 -49.14
CA GLN A 260 0.90 23.00 -49.67
C GLN A 260 1.70 24.12 -50.36
N TYR A 261 3.03 24.05 -50.39
CA TYR A 261 3.83 24.99 -51.17
C TYR A 261 3.90 24.56 -52.65
N ALA A 262 2.79 24.74 -53.38
CA ALA A 262 2.86 24.80 -54.83
C ALA A 262 3.63 26.08 -55.21
N LEU A 263 4.83 25.92 -55.77
CA LEU A 263 5.60 27.01 -56.37
C LEU A 263 4.77 27.63 -57.50
N THR A 264 4.12 28.76 -57.24
CA THR A 264 3.62 29.64 -58.29
C THR A 264 4.82 30.32 -58.95
N ALA A 265 5.17 29.84 -60.15
CA ALA A 265 6.14 30.46 -61.05
C ALA A 265 5.56 31.70 -61.75
#